data_AF-A0A651I698-F1
#
_entry.id   AF-A0A651I698-F1
#
_cell.length_a   1.000
_cell.length_b   1.000
_cell.length_c   1.000
_cell.angle_alpha   90.00
_cell.angle_beta   90.00
_cell.angle_gamma   90.00
#
_symmetry.space_group_name_H-M   'P 1'
#
loop_
_entity.id
_entity.type
_entity.pdbx_description
1 polymer ?
#
loop_
_entity_poly.entity_id
_entity_poly.type
_entity_poly.pdbx_seq_one_letter_code
_entity_poly.pdbx_strand_id
1 'polypeptide(L)'
;GGFSLSRGLTLEGLTVSYFLRNSMMYDTLMQMGRWFGYRPGYEDLCRVWIPADGVGWYAHIHEAMDDLQAQLKRMELAKATPEQFGLAVRSHPESLIVTARNKMGTGREFPMKVGLAGKLVETTRIRSDREQLDRNRRAGRDLVAAIKARGLAEDRPSRGTLYKSVPVDLVRDFLRVFRADAADPLTDPRLMSDYIDARADSELKAWDVLLASAQKADATPDELAGIGMRAFGRSVGETDLRQGVLSISGTSRRVGSPGDERVGLTPEQIDAAVRAFHEECKREGREPPKTLPPRIFCEIPGRRPLIILRFVDPTIPDDPKLKSPGNVLAWSICFPPSDVQGGTVEYVVNTIRMREMFGEEEIEEEARGDPE
;
A
#
# COMPACT_ATOMS: atom_id res chain seq x y z
N GLY A 1 7.14 -32.73 4.75
CA GLY A 1 6.84 -31.36 4.27
C GLY A 1 7.91 -30.43 4.78
N GLY A 2 8.32 -29.43 4.00
CA GLY A 2 9.56 -28.69 4.25
C GLY A 2 10.82 -29.47 3.84
N PHE A 3 11.99 -28.82 3.88
CA PHE A 3 13.32 -29.21 3.34
C PHE A 3 13.71 -30.70 3.36
N SER A 4 13.12 -31.49 4.26
CA SER A 4 13.27 -32.95 4.35
C SER A 4 12.81 -33.71 3.10
N LEU A 5 11.94 -33.13 2.28
CA LEU A 5 11.55 -33.68 0.97
C LEU A 5 12.24 -32.85 -0.11
N SER A 6 13.10 -33.51 -0.88
CA SER A 6 13.88 -32.88 -1.95
C SER A 6 12.99 -32.09 -2.92
N ARG A 7 13.56 -31.00 -3.46
CA ARG A 7 12.89 -30.21 -4.52
C ARG A 7 12.48 -31.15 -5.66
N GLY A 8 11.19 -31.16 -6.01
CA GLY A 8 10.67 -31.94 -7.15
C GLY A 8 10.10 -33.31 -6.80
N LEU A 9 10.04 -33.70 -5.52
CA LEU A 9 9.34 -34.93 -5.13
C LEU A 9 7.82 -34.76 -5.29
N THR A 10 7.21 -35.59 -6.13
CA THR A 10 5.74 -35.65 -6.28
C THR A 10 5.23 -36.82 -5.45
N LEU A 11 4.49 -36.53 -4.38
CA LEU A 11 3.86 -37.55 -3.55
C LEU A 11 2.48 -37.89 -4.12
N GLU A 12 2.32 -39.13 -4.61
CA GLU A 12 1.03 -39.63 -5.05
C GLU A 12 0.03 -39.59 -3.88
N GLY A 13 -1.14 -38.98 -4.11
CA GLY A 13 -2.19 -38.85 -3.09
C GLY A 13 -2.02 -37.70 -2.08
N LEU A 14 -1.02 -36.81 -2.23
CA LEU A 14 -0.88 -35.64 -1.36
C LEU A 14 -1.99 -34.61 -1.64
N THR A 15 -2.92 -34.45 -0.70
CA THR A 15 -4.05 -33.49 -0.80
C THR A 15 -3.98 -32.33 0.19
N VAL A 16 -3.16 -32.47 1.25
CA VAL A 16 -3.03 -31.46 2.31
C VAL A 16 -1.56 -31.16 2.58
N SER A 17 -1.22 -29.87 2.58
CA SER A 17 0.11 -29.38 2.99
C SER A 17 -0.03 -28.34 4.09
N TYR A 18 0.81 -28.47 5.12
CA TYR A 18 0.96 -27.47 6.18
C TYR A 18 2.18 -26.62 5.90
N PHE A 19 1.99 -25.31 5.91
CA PHE A 19 3.06 -24.37 5.65
C PHE A 19 3.26 -23.43 6.82
N LEU A 20 4.38 -23.60 7.53
CA LEU A 20 4.68 -22.86 8.75
C LEU A 20 5.77 -21.80 8.56
N ARG A 21 6.43 -21.75 7.39
CA ARG A 21 7.55 -20.84 7.16
C ARG A 21 7.04 -19.47 6.71
N ASN A 22 7.22 -18.44 7.51
CA ASN A 22 6.97 -17.08 7.07
C ASN A 22 8.25 -16.53 6.42
N SER A 23 8.22 -16.29 5.12
CA SER A 23 9.22 -15.46 4.44
C SER A 23 8.54 -14.19 3.98
N MET A 24 9.18 -13.04 4.16
CA MET A 24 8.70 -11.76 3.60
C MET A 24 9.29 -11.49 2.21
N MET A 25 10.09 -12.43 1.69
CA MET A 25 10.90 -12.20 0.49
C MET A 25 10.15 -12.54 -0.77
N TYR A 26 10.18 -11.61 -1.72
CA TYR A 26 9.43 -11.68 -2.97
C TYR A 26 9.75 -12.92 -3.80
N ASP A 27 11.05 -13.23 -4.00
CA ASP A 27 11.48 -14.40 -4.78
C ASP A 27 11.09 -15.70 -4.09
N THR A 28 11.36 -15.82 -2.79
CA THR A 28 10.98 -17.00 -2.00
C THR A 28 9.47 -17.20 -1.99
N LEU A 29 8.68 -16.16 -1.74
CA LEU A 29 7.22 -16.24 -1.78
C LEU A 29 6.71 -16.58 -3.18
N MET A 30 7.26 -15.99 -4.26
CA MET A 30 6.86 -16.35 -5.63
C MET A 30 7.23 -17.78 -6.00
N GLN A 31 8.38 -18.27 -5.53
CA GLN A 31 8.81 -19.64 -5.74
C GLN A 31 7.92 -20.63 -4.96
N MET A 32 7.56 -20.26 -3.73
CA MET A 32 6.62 -21.01 -2.88
C MET A 32 5.17 -20.95 -3.37
N GLY A 33 4.77 -19.86 -4.02
CA GLY A 33 3.45 -19.69 -4.61
C GLY A 33 3.16 -20.72 -5.72
N ARG A 34 4.19 -21.36 -6.27
CA ARG A 34 4.03 -22.49 -7.20
C ARG A 34 3.38 -23.71 -6.56
N TRP A 35 3.38 -23.81 -5.23
CA TRP A 35 2.73 -24.91 -4.50
C TRP A 35 1.20 -24.86 -4.49
N PHE A 36 0.61 -23.71 -4.81
CA PHE A 36 -0.85 -23.60 -4.97
C PHE A 36 -1.38 -24.36 -6.18
N GLY A 37 -0.49 -24.93 -7.01
CA GLY A 37 -0.86 -25.69 -8.20
C GLY A 37 -1.26 -24.76 -9.36
N TYR A 38 -1.19 -25.30 -10.56
CA TYR A 38 -1.50 -24.57 -11.80
C TYR A 38 -2.61 -25.26 -12.61
N ARG A 39 -3.25 -26.30 -12.04
CA ARG A 39 -4.26 -27.10 -12.75
C ARG A 39 -5.66 -26.60 -12.42
N PRO A 40 -6.35 -25.97 -13.38
CA PRO A 40 -7.75 -25.57 -13.20
C PRO A 40 -8.62 -26.81 -12.96
N GLY A 41 -9.66 -26.67 -12.13
CA GLY A 41 -10.65 -27.72 -11.87
C GLY A 41 -10.30 -28.70 -10.76
N TYR A 42 -9.26 -28.41 -9.97
CA TYR A 42 -8.82 -29.21 -8.81
C TYR A 42 -8.82 -28.39 -7.51
N GLU A 43 -9.47 -27.23 -7.50
CA GLU A 43 -9.54 -26.30 -6.37
C GLU A 43 -10.32 -26.90 -5.17
N ASP A 44 -11.18 -27.88 -5.43
CA ASP A 44 -11.92 -28.63 -4.43
C ASP A 44 -11.07 -29.64 -3.66
N LEU A 45 -10.03 -30.20 -4.30
CA LEU A 45 -9.16 -31.25 -3.73
C LEU A 45 -7.97 -30.71 -2.93
N CYS A 46 -7.48 -29.51 -3.26
CA CYS A 46 -6.31 -28.93 -2.61
C CYS A 46 -6.70 -28.06 -1.41
N ARG A 47 -6.05 -28.27 -0.27
CA ARG A 47 -6.19 -27.42 0.93
C ARG A 47 -4.83 -26.92 1.40
N VAL A 48 -4.72 -25.61 1.59
CA VAL A 48 -3.52 -24.97 2.13
C VAL A 48 -3.82 -24.36 3.49
N TRP A 49 -3.00 -24.74 4.47
CA TRP A 49 -2.99 -24.16 5.81
C TRP A 49 -1.77 -23.26 5.95
N ILE A 50 -2.01 -21.96 6.10
CA ILE A 50 -0.97 -20.92 6.17
C ILE A 50 -1.32 -19.90 7.26
N PRO A 51 -0.34 -19.34 8.01
CA PRO A 51 -0.57 -18.24 8.93
C PRO A 51 -1.21 -17.02 8.24
N ALA A 52 -2.01 -16.26 8.98
CA ALA A 52 -2.67 -15.05 8.46
C ALA A 52 -1.67 -14.02 7.90
N ASP A 53 -0.52 -13.87 8.56
CA ASP A 53 0.57 -13.00 8.10
C ASP A 53 1.09 -13.45 6.72
N GLY A 54 1.21 -14.76 6.50
CA GLY A 54 1.61 -15.35 5.22
C GLY A 54 0.60 -15.04 4.11
N VAL A 55 -0.71 -15.10 4.38
CA VAL A 55 -1.75 -14.69 3.40
C VAL A 55 -1.56 -13.23 3.00
N GLY A 56 -1.25 -12.34 3.96
CA GLY A 56 -1.05 -10.92 3.67
C GLY A 56 0.12 -10.65 2.75
N TRP A 57 1.22 -11.36 2.94
CA TRP A 57 2.37 -11.27 2.05
C TRP A 57 2.04 -11.75 0.63
N TYR A 58 1.31 -12.84 0.47
CA TYR A 58 0.89 -13.32 -0.86
C TYR A 58 -0.07 -12.35 -1.56
N ALA A 59 -1.04 -11.79 -0.84
CA ALA A 59 -1.96 -10.80 -1.39
C ALA A 59 -1.21 -9.56 -1.88
N HIS A 60 -0.31 -9.03 -1.04
CA HIS A 60 0.52 -7.87 -1.37
C HIS A 60 1.39 -8.09 -2.61
N ILE A 61 2.07 -9.24 -2.68
CA ILE A 61 2.90 -9.59 -3.84
C ILE A 61 2.05 -9.75 -5.09
N HIS A 62 0.86 -10.35 -4.97
CA HIS A 62 -0.03 -10.52 -6.11
C HIS A 62 -0.48 -9.17 -6.68
N GLU A 63 -0.89 -8.23 -5.82
CA GLU A 63 -1.27 -6.87 -6.23
C GLU A 63 -0.10 -6.15 -6.93
N ALA A 64 1.09 -6.22 -6.33
CA ALA A 64 2.30 -5.62 -6.89
C ALA A 64 2.73 -6.24 -8.23
N MET A 65 2.52 -7.55 -8.43
CA MET A 65 2.76 -8.23 -9.70
C MET A 65 1.73 -7.84 -10.76
N ASP A 66 0.44 -7.74 -10.41
CA ASP A 66 -0.60 -7.29 -11.34
C ASP A 66 -0.32 -5.86 -11.81
N ASP A 67 0.06 -4.98 -10.89
CA ASP A 67 0.50 -3.61 -11.18
C ASP A 67 1.67 -3.58 -12.16
N LEU A 68 2.72 -4.36 -11.89
CA LEU A 68 3.89 -4.43 -12.76
C LEU A 68 3.52 -4.97 -14.15
N GLN A 69 2.76 -6.06 -14.23
CA GLN A 69 2.32 -6.63 -15.51
C GLN A 69 1.49 -5.63 -16.31
N ALA A 70 0.60 -4.89 -15.66
CA ALA A 70 -0.19 -3.87 -16.32
C ALA A 70 0.65 -2.67 -16.78
N GLN A 71 1.69 -2.30 -16.04
CA GLN A 71 2.66 -1.29 -16.47
C GLN A 71 3.43 -1.76 -17.71
N LEU A 72 3.94 -3.00 -17.71
CA LEU A 72 4.63 -3.58 -18.87
C LEU A 72 3.72 -3.61 -20.10
N LYS A 73 2.46 -4.01 -19.97
CA LYS A 73 1.51 -3.98 -21.10
C LYS A 73 1.29 -2.58 -21.67
N ARG A 74 1.18 -1.56 -20.81
CA ARG A 74 1.04 -0.17 -21.26
C ARG A 74 2.28 0.31 -22.00
N MET A 75 3.45 -0.04 -21.50
CA MET A 75 4.72 0.26 -22.15
C MET A 75 4.85 -0.45 -23.51
N GLU A 76 4.39 -1.71 -23.63
CA GLU A 76 4.32 -2.44 -24.89
C GLU A 76 3.40 -1.73 -25.89
N LEU A 77 2.19 -1.33 -25.46
CA LEU A 77 1.24 -0.56 -26.28
C LEU A 77 1.83 0.78 -26.73
N ALA A 78 2.63 1.42 -25.87
CA ALA A 78 3.37 2.64 -26.18
C ALA A 78 4.67 2.41 -26.98
N LYS A 79 4.97 1.16 -27.37
CA LYS A 79 6.20 0.75 -28.08
C LYS A 79 7.50 1.15 -27.36
N ALA A 80 7.49 1.10 -26.03
CA ALA A 80 8.69 1.34 -25.23
C ALA A 80 9.79 0.29 -25.51
N THR A 81 11.04 0.66 -25.28
CA THR A 81 12.21 -0.19 -25.48
C THR A 81 12.49 -1.10 -24.28
N PRO A 82 13.13 -2.28 -24.47
CA PRO A 82 13.58 -3.16 -23.37
C PRO A 82 14.37 -2.44 -22.26
N GLU A 83 15.15 -1.43 -22.60
CA GLU A 83 15.88 -0.62 -21.62
C GLU A 83 14.92 0.17 -20.71
N GLN A 84 13.90 0.79 -21.29
CA GLN A 84 12.85 1.49 -20.54
C GLN A 84 12.07 0.51 -19.65
N PHE A 85 11.78 -0.70 -20.14
CA PHE A 85 11.17 -1.76 -19.32
C PHE A 85 12.04 -2.13 -18.11
N GLY A 86 13.36 -2.29 -18.30
CA GLY A 86 14.29 -2.55 -17.22
C GLY A 86 14.33 -1.44 -16.17
N LEU A 87 14.22 -0.18 -16.59
CA LEU A 87 14.11 0.97 -15.68
C LEU A 87 12.80 0.97 -14.90
N ALA A 88 11.67 0.70 -15.57
CA ALA A 88 10.35 0.62 -14.94
C ALA A 88 10.30 -0.44 -13.83
N VAL A 89 10.81 -1.65 -14.11
CA VAL A 89 10.92 -2.74 -13.12
C VAL A 89 11.76 -2.31 -11.91
N ARG A 90 12.92 -1.67 -12.14
CA ARG A 90 13.82 -1.21 -11.07
C ARG A 90 13.28 -0.02 -10.27
N SER A 91 12.34 0.73 -10.84
CA SER A 91 11.71 1.87 -10.19
C SER A 91 10.40 1.54 -9.48
N HIS A 92 9.91 0.31 -9.64
CA HIS A 92 8.66 -0.10 -9.04
C HIS A 92 8.81 -0.03 -7.52
N PRO A 93 7.86 0.56 -6.76
CA PRO A 93 7.91 0.67 -5.31
C PRO A 93 8.24 -0.65 -4.59
N GLU A 94 7.78 -1.77 -5.14
CA GLU A 94 7.98 -3.11 -4.56
C GLU A 94 9.29 -3.77 -5.01
N SER A 95 9.99 -3.20 -5.99
CA SER A 95 11.35 -3.63 -6.36
C SER A 95 12.40 -3.25 -5.32
N LEU A 96 12.08 -2.29 -4.44
CA LEU A 96 12.87 -1.93 -3.24
C LEU A 96 13.31 -3.18 -2.46
N ILE A 97 12.43 -4.18 -2.39
CA ILE A 97 12.59 -5.41 -1.59
C ILE A 97 13.70 -6.31 -2.16
N VAL A 98 13.83 -6.37 -3.49
CA VAL A 98 14.69 -7.35 -4.17
C VAL A 98 16.11 -6.81 -4.40
N THR A 99 16.24 -5.56 -4.86
CA THR A 99 17.54 -5.01 -5.26
C THR A 99 18.43 -4.61 -4.09
N ALA A 100 17.84 -4.21 -2.96
CA ALA A 100 18.60 -3.65 -1.86
C ALA A 100 19.25 -4.72 -0.96
N ARG A 101 18.73 -5.96 -0.93
CA ARG A 101 19.30 -7.06 -0.13
C ARG A 101 20.62 -7.60 -0.69
N ASN A 102 20.77 -7.70 -2.02
CA ASN A 102 22.02 -8.13 -2.67
C ASN A 102 23.22 -7.21 -2.33
N LYS A 103 22.97 -6.04 -1.75
CA LYS A 103 24.01 -5.07 -1.39
C LYS A 103 24.10 -4.77 0.13
N MET A 104 23.28 -5.44 0.95
CA MET A 104 23.21 -5.23 2.41
C MET A 104 24.52 -5.52 3.16
N GLY A 105 25.39 -6.39 2.62
CA GLY A 105 26.68 -6.72 3.25
C GLY A 105 27.73 -5.61 3.23
N THR A 106 27.47 -4.47 2.58
CA THR A 106 28.50 -3.46 2.30
C THR A 106 28.47 -2.23 3.22
N GLY A 107 27.42 -2.05 4.04
CA GLY A 107 27.24 -0.85 4.88
C GLY A 107 27.06 0.45 4.11
N ARG A 108 26.86 0.40 2.79
CA ARG A 108 26.78 1.58 1.91
C ARG A 108 25.33 2.05 1.73
N GLU A 109 25.20 3.36 1.50
CA GLU A 109 23.97 3.98 1.04
C GLU A 109 23.69 3.60 -0.42
N PHE A 110 22.44 3.23 -0.72
CA PHE A 110 22.03 2.87 -2.07
C PHE A 110 20.95 3.82 -2.60
N PRO A 111 21.26 4.66 -3.61
CA PRO A 111 20.23 5.40 -4.31
C PRO A 111 19.37 4.42 -5.12
N MET A 112 18.06 4.51 -4.94
CA MET A 112 17.06 3.75 -5.66
C MET A 112 16.06 4.70 -6.30
N LYS A 113 15.58 4.39 -7.51
CA LYS A 113 14.48 5.15 -8.09
C LYS A 113 13.17 4.59 -7.56
N VAL A 114 12.26 5.45 -7.11
CA VAL A 114 10.93 5.04 -6.64
C VAL A 114 9.89 5.82 -7.41
N GLY A 115 8.97 5.11 -8.07
CA GLY A 115 7.87 5.70 -8.83
C GLY A 115 6.53 5.65 -8.08
N LEU A 116 5.95 6.80 -7.78
CA LEU A 116 4.61 6.92 -7.17
C LEU A 116 3.52 7.32 -8.16
N ALA A 117 3.88 7.58 -9.42
CA ALA A 117 2.95 8.02 -10.46
C ALA A 117 1.82 7.01 -10.70
N GLY A 118 0.58 7.48 -10.72
CA GLY A 118 -0.61 6.65 -10.97
C GLY A 118 -0.94 5.66 -9.85
N LYS A 119 -0.31 5.77 -8.67
CA LYS A 119 -0.47 4.81 -7.57
C LYS A 119 -1.25 5.39 -6.39
N LEU A 120 -1.89 4.48 -5.66
CA LEU A 120 -2.44 4.74 -4.34
C LEU A 120 -1.41 4.34 -3.28
N VAL A 121 -1.03 5.26 -2.41
CA VAL A 121 -0.17 5.03 -1.25
C VAL A 121 -1.00 5.21 0.01
N GLU A 122 -0.88 4.32 1.00
CA GLU A 122 -1.69 4.35 2.22
C GLU A 122 -0.84 4.17 3.48
N THR A 123 -1.21 4.81 4.58
CA THR A 123 -0.58 4.58 5.89
C THR A 123 -1.08 3.30 6.54
N THR A 124 -0.58 2.17 6.07
CA THR A 124 -1.01 0.83 6.52
C THR A 124 -0.44 0.46 7.88
N ARG A 125 0.65 1.09 8.30
CA ARG A 125 1.33 0.86 9.58
C ARG A 125 1.52 2.17 10.35
N ILE A 126 1.06 2.22 11.59
CA ILE A 126 1.18 3.41 12.46
C ILE A 126 1.57 2.95 13.86
N ARG A 127 2.55 3.57 14.51
CA ARG A 127 2.86 3.23 15.90
C ARG A 127 1.70 3.60 16.83
N SER A 128 1.43 2.75 17.81
CA SER A 128 0.35 2.93 18.77
C SER A 128 0.72 3.86 19.94
N ASP A 129 1.89 4.50 19.91
CA ASP A 129 2.31 5.41 20.97
C ASP A 129 1.48 6.69 20.96
N ARG A 130 0.97 7.06 22.14
CA ARG A 130 0.00 8.16 22.26
C ARG A 130 0.55 9.50 21.80
N GLU A 131 1.84 9.75 22.00
CA GLU A 131 2.50 10.98 21.56
C GLU A 131 2.46 11.12 20.03
N GLN A 132 2.81 10.06 19.29
CA GLN A 132 2.71 10.02 17.83
C GLN A 132 1.27 10.12 17.35
N LEU A 133 0.34 9.40 17.97
CA LEU A 133 -1.08 9.47 17.59
C LEU A 133 -1.66 10.88 17.77
N ASP A 134 -1.36 11.53 18.90
CA ASP A 134 -1.78 12.90 19.15
C ASP A 134 -1.09 13.90 18.21
N ARG A 135 0.18 13.66 17.86
CA ARG A 135 0.92 14.44 16.85
C ARG A 135 0.27 14.33 15.48
N ASN A 136 -0.10 13.13 15.04
CA ASN A 136 -0.76 12.90 13.76
C ASN A 136 -2.14 13.58 13.74
N ARG A 137 -2.90 13.47 14.83
CA ARG A 137 -4.20 14.15 14.95
C ARG A 137 -4.05 15.67 14.93
N ARG A 138 -3.03 16.23 15.59
CA ARG A 138 -2.69 17.67 15.51
C ARG A 138 -2.40 18.09 14.06
N ALA A 139 -1.55 17.35 13.35
CA ALA A 139 -1.25 17.63 11.94
C ALA A 139 -2.52 17.70 11.08
N GLY A 140 -3.43 16.74 11.24
CA GLY A 140 -4.72 16.74 10.52
C GLY A 140 -5.60 17.94 10.88
N ARG A 141 -5.67 18.32 12.16
CA ARG A 141 -6.41 19.53 12.58
C ARG A 141 -5.82 20.80 11.99
N ASP A 142 -4.49 20.92 11.99
CA ASP A 142 -3.79 22.09 11.47
C ASP A 142 -4.00 22.24 9.96
N LEU A 143 -3.99 21.13 9.21
CA LEU A 143 -4.33 21.12 7.78
C LEU A 143 -5.75 21.65 7.53
N VAL A 144 -6.74 21.09 8.23
CA VAL A 144 -8.15 21.51 8.06
C VAL A 144 -8.35 22.97 8.47
N ALA A 145 -7.72 23.40 9.57
CA ALA A 145 -7.78 24.79 10.02
C ALA A 145 -7.16 25.74 8.98
N ALA A 146 -6.01 25.38 8.39
CA ALA A 146 -5.37 26.17 7.34
C ALA A 146 -6.21 26.24 6.06
N ILE A 147 -6.84 25.13 5.64
CA ILE A 147 -7.78 25.09 4.52
C ILE A 147 -8.96 26.06 4.76
N LYS A 148 -9.56 26.01 5.96
CA LYS A 148 -10.65 26.90 6.35
C LYS A 148 -10.22 28.37 6.38
N ALA A 149 -9.03 28.65 6.91
CA ALA A 149 -8.48 30.01 6.97
C ALA A 149 -8.22 30.62 5.58
N ARG A 150 -7.94 29.78 4.56
CA ARG A 150 -7.84 30.19 3.15
C ARG A 150 -9.19 30.45 2.48
N GLY A 151 -10.31 30.17 3.16
CA GLY A 151 -11.66 30.38 2.62
C GLY A 151 -12.05 29.40 1.51
N LEU A 152 -11.42 28.22 1.45
CA LEU A 152 -11.74 27.22 0.44
C LEU A 152 -13.13 26.63 0.69
N ALA A 153 -13.93 26.55 -0.38
CA ALA A 153 -15.29 26.04 -0.31
C ALA A 153 -15.33 24.54 0.00
N GLU A 154 -16.27 24.15 0.84
CA GLU A 154 -16.57 22.78 1.21
C GLU A 154 -17.55 22.15 0.20
N ASP A 155 -17.18 21.02 -0.38
CA ASP A 155 -18.05 20.14 -1.16
C ASP A 155 -18.40 18.91 -0.31
N ARG A 156 -19.62 18.38 -0.44
CA ARG A 156 -20.14 17.27 0.38
C ARG A 156 -20.55 16.09 -0.49
N PRO A 157 -19.59 15.33 -1.05
CA PRO A 157 -19.91 14.05 -1.66
C PRO A 157 -20.47 13.07 -0.62
N SER A 158 -21.15 12.02 -1.07
CA SER A 158 -21.72 10.99 -0.18
C SER A 158 -20.69 10.37 0.79
N ARG A 159 -19.41 10.39 0.43
CA ARG A 159 -18.31 9.77 1.18
C ARG A 159 -17.62 10.67 2.20
N GLY A 160 -18.03 11.92 2.36
CA GLY A 160 -17.44 12.80 3.38
C GLY A 160 -17.37 14.26 2.94
N THR A 161 -16.33 14.94 3.38
CA THR A 161 -16.13 16.38 3.14
C THR A 161 -14.94 16.60 2.24
N LEU A 162 -15.12 17.30 1.12
CA LEU A 162 -14.10 17.49 0.09
C LEU A 162 -13.75 18.97 -0.05
N TYR A 163 -12.45 19.27 -0.05
CA TYR A 163 -11.90 20.57 -0.43
C TYR A 163 -11.13 20.41 -1.74
N LYS A 164 -11.50 21.19 -2.76
CA LYS A 164 -10.87 21.14 -4.08
C LYS A 164 -9.80 22.22 -4.21
N SER A 165 -8.77 21.93 -5.01
CA SER A 165 -7.70 22.90 -5.34
C SER A 165 -6.96 23.48 -4.13
N VAL A 166 -6.73 22.67 -3.10
CA VAL A 166 -5.92 23.00 -1.93
C VAL A 166 -4.46 23.19 -2.36
N PRO A 167 -3.81 24.32 -2.02
CA PRO A 167 -2.39 24.55 -2.31
C PRO A 167 -1.48 23.48 -1.68
N VAL A 168 -0.46 23.06 -2.44
CA VAL A 168 0.47 21.99 -2.04
C VAL A 168 1.25 22.27 -0.76
N ASP A 169 1.49 23.54 -0.39
CA ASP A 169 2.15 23.94 0.86
C ASP A 169 1.43 23.37 2.08
N LEU A 170 0.09 23.42 2.09
CA LEU A 170 -0.69 22.90 3.22
C LEU A 170 -0.55 21.38 3.37
N VAL A 171 -0.58 20.66 2.24
CA VAL A 171 -0.41 19.19 2.22
C VAL A 171 1.02 18.82 2.63
N ARG A 172 2.02 19.58 2.19
CA ARG A 172 3.42 19.38 2.58
C ARG A 172 3.63 19.57 4.08
N ASP A 173 3.05 20.61 4.66
CA ASP A 173 3.15 20.88 6.10
C ASP A 173 2.52 19.74 6.91
N PHE A 174 1.37 19.23 6.46
CA PHE A 174 0.74 18.04 7.04
C PHE A 174 1.69 16.82 7.01
N LEU A 175 2.21 16.45 5.83
CA LEU A 175 3.07 15.28 5.64
C LEU A 175 4.41 15.40 6.38
N ARG A 176 4.92 16.64 6.53
CA ARG A 176 6.13 16.90 7.33
C ARG A 176 5.93 16.61 8.80
N VAL A 177 4.72 16.79 9.34
CA VAL A 177 4.43 16.54 10.76
C VAL A 177 3.96 15.10 11.00
N PHE A 178 3.10 14.56 10.13
CA PHE A 178 2.55 13.21 10.27
C PHE A 178 3.64 12.13 10.25
N ARG A 179 3.53 11.10 11.10
CA ARG A 179 4.45 9.95 11.13
C ARG A 179 3.69 8.63 11.07
N ALA A 180 4.05 7.82 10.08
CA ALA A 180 3.71 6.40 10.00
C ALA A 180 4.79 5.55 10.72
N ASP A 181 4.65 4.24 10.68
CA ASP A 181 5.69 3.31 11.13
C ASP A 181 6.91 3.35 10.19
N ALA A 182 8.12 3.32 10.74
CA ALA A 182 9.35 3.49 9.95
C ALA A 182 9.64 2.31 9.00
N ALA A 183 9.03 1.14 9.28
CA ALA A 183 9.16 -0.06 8.46
C ALA A 183 8.40 0.04 7.13
N ASP A 184 7.52 1.03 6.93
CA ASP A 184 6.81 1.26 5.66
C ASP A 184 7.56 2.32 4.80
N PRO A 185 8.38 1.91 3.80
CA PRO A 185 9.16 2.84 2.99
C PRO A 185 8.31 3.82 2.19
N LEU A 186 7.10 3.43 1.76
CA LEU A 186 6.28 4.24 0.88
C LEU A 186 5.61 5.41 1.59
N THR A 187 5.61 5.37 2.92
CA THR A 187 5.11 6.44 3.79
C THR A 187 6.24 7.26 4.42
N ASP A 188 7.49 7.03 4.02
CA ASP A 188 8.63 7.80 4.52
C ASP A 188 8.46 9.30 4.18
N PRO A 189 8.59 10.19 5.18
CA PRO A 189 8.42 11.61 4.95
C PRO A 189 9.40 12.22 3.95
N ARG A 190 10.63 11.69 3.79
CA ARG A 190 11.62 12.22 2.84
C ARG A 190 11.25 11.81 1.42
N LEU A 191 10.99 10.52 1.18
CA LEU A 191 10.49 10.04 -0.12
C LEU A 191 9.29 10.86 -0.57
N MET A 192 8.32 11.04 0.32
CA MET A 192 7.10 11.77 0.03
C MET A 192 7.38 13.25 -0.28
N SER A 193 8.25 13.90 0.50
CA SER A 193 8.65 15.28 0.27
C SER A 193 9.39 15.43 -1.05
N ASP A 194 10.41 14.62 -1.32
CA ASP A 194 11.20 14.69 -2.55
C ASP A 194 10.31 14.47 -3.80
N TYR A 195 9.36 13.53 -3.72
CA TYR A 195 8.39 13.28 -4.80
C TYR A 195 7.45 14.46 -5.04
N ILE A 196 6.94 15.06 -3.98
CA ILE A 196 6.04 16.22 -4.07
C ILE A 196 6.80 17.46 -4.55
N ASP A 197 8.01 17.69 -4.04
CA ASP A 197 8.82 18.87 -4.29
C ASP A 197 9.21 18.97 -5.76
N ALA A 198 9.59 17.85 -6.38
CA ALA A 198 9.91 17.81 -7.81
C ALA A 198 8.73 18.21 -8.72
N ARG A 199 7.49 18.20 -8.21
CA ARG A 199 6.24 18.40 -8.97
C ARG A 199 5.36 19.51 -8.42
N ALA A 200 5.81 20.23 -7.39
CA ALA A 200 5.02 21.21 -6.65
C ALA A 200 4.63 22.43 -7.51
N ASP A 201 5.42 22.75 -8.53
CA ASP A 201 5.14 23.86 -9.44
C ASP A 201 4.29 23.46 -10.66
N SER A 202 4.00 22.16 -10.82
CA SER A 202 3.30 21.59 -11.99
C SER A 202 2.19 20.61 -11.57
N GLU A 203 2.42 19.31 -11.70
CA GLU A 203 1.43 18.23 -11.58
C GLU A 203 0.83 18.12 -10.17
N LEU A 204 1.60 18.50 -9.14
CA LEU A 204 1.21 18.40 -7.74
C LEU A 204 0.99 19.77 -7.07
N LYS A 205 0.74 20.82 -7.85
CA LYS A 205 0.53 22.18 -7.35
C LYS A 205 -0.74 22.37 -6.53
N ALA A 206 -1.82 21.68 -6.92
CA ALA A 206 -3.14 21.83 -6.33
C ALA A 206 -3.77 20.45 -6.08
N TRP A 207 -4.21 20.23 -4.86
CA TRP A 207 -4.68 18.95 -4.34
C TRP A 207 -6.17 18.98 -4.07
N ASP A 208 -6.81 17.83 -4.24
CA ASP A 208 -8.11 17.59 -3.63
C ASP A 208 -7.87 16.91 -2.26
N VAL A 209 -8.53 17.42 -1.21
CA VAL A 209 -8.42 16.92 0.17
C VAL A 209 -9.77 16.39 0.61
N LEU A 210 -9.86 15.08 0.78
CA LEU A 210 -11.07 14.40 1.25
C LEU A 210 -10.92 14.03 2.73
N LEU A 211 -11.88 14.45 3.55
CA LEU A 211 -12.11 13.92 4.90
C LEU A 211 -13.18 12.84 4.78
N ALA A 212 -12.75 11.59 4.67
CA ALA A 212 -13.62 10.47 4.39
C ALA A 212 -14.35 10.00 5.65
N SER A 213 -15.62 9.65 5.47
CA SER A 213 -16.48 9.12 6.53
C SER A 213 -17.02 7.74 6.16
N ALA A 214 -16.91 6.81 7.10
CA ALA A 214 -17.53 5.50 6.97
C ALA A 214 -19.04 5.64 6.76
N GLN A 215 -19.59 4.84 5.84
CA GLN A 215 -21.00 4.87 5.46
C GLN A 215 -21.89 4.00 6.36
N LYS A 216 -21.28 3.24 7.28
CA LYS A 216 -22.00 2.39 8.22
C LYS A 216 -22.65 3.23 9.32
N ALA A 217 -23.92 2.98 9.60
CA ALA A 217 -24.72 3.76 10.56
C ALA A 217 -24.29 3.57 12.02
N ASP A 218 -23.57 2.50 12.34
CA ASP A 218 -23.01 2.15 13.64
C ASP A 218 -21.52 2.53 13.80
N ALA A 219 -20.89 3.10 12.76
CA ALA A 219 -19.50 3.49 12.81
C ALA A 219 -19.23 4.58 13.87
N THR A 220 -18.16 4.42 14.65
CA THR A 220 -17.76 5.33 15.73
C THR A 220 -17.57 6.75 15.21
N PRO A 221 -18.28 7.76 15.77
CA PRO A 221 -18.11 9.15 15.36
C PRO A 221 -16.82 9.75 15.94
N ASP A 222 -16.23 10.69 15.21
CA ASP A 222 -15.14 11.56 15.67
C ASP A 222 -15.22 12.91 14.96
N GLU A 223 -14.32 13.84 15.29
CA GLU A 223 -14.20 15.10 14.58
C GLU A 223 -12.75 15.53 14.34
N LEU A 224 -12.56 16.27 13.24
CA LEU A 224 -11.29 16.88 12.89
C LEU A 224 -11.51 18.37 12.61
N ALA A 225 -11.13 19.21 13.58
CA ALA A 225 -11.25 20.67 13.51
C ALA A 225 -12.67 21.16 13.15
N GLY A 226 -13.68 20.65 13.84
CA GLY A 226 -15.10 21.00 13.64
C GLY A 226 -15.78 20.27 12.49
N ILE A 227 -15.13 19.30 11.86
CA ILE A 227 -15.72 18.46 10.80
C ILE A 227 -16.02 17.09 11.40
N GLY A 228 -17.31 16.75 11.50
CA GLY A 228 -17.75 15.44 11.96
C GLY A 228 -17.44 14.35 10.95
N MET A 229 -16.81 13.28 11.40
CA MET A 229 -16.37 12.14 10.61
C MET A 229 -16.84 10.83 11.26
N ARG A 230 -16.90 9.75 10.49
CA ARG A 230 -17.18 8.40 11.01
C ARG A 230 -15.99 7.48 10.73
N ALA A 231 -15.51 6.80 11.77
CA ALA A 231 -14.33 5.96 11.69
C ALA A 231 -14.58 4.65 10.93
N PHE A 232 -13.58 4.19 10.20
CA PHE A 232 -13.61 2.93 9.48
C PHE A 232 -13.11 1.82 10.41
N GLY A 233 -13.98 0.88 10.76
CA GLY A 233 -13.59 -0.33 11.47
C GLY A 233 -12.61 -1.15 10.62
N ARG A 234 -11.41 -1.42 11.15
CA ARG A 234 -10.36 -2.23 10.51
C ARG A 234 -9.70 -3.16 11.53
N SER A 235 -9.49 -4.42 11.16
CA SER A 235 -8.70 -5.34 11.97
C SER A 235 -7.24 -4.87 12.02
N VAL A 236 -6.57 -5.17 13.13
CA VAL A 236 -5.12 -4.96 13.28
C VAL A 236 -4.42 -6.29 13.54
N GLY A 237 -3.20 -6.45 13.02
CA GLY A 237 -2.40 -7.65 13.26
C GLY A 237 -1.98 -7.77 14.73
N GLU A 238 -2.22 -8.92 15.35
CA GLU A 238 -1.93 -9.15 16.76
C GLU A 238 -0.43 -9.05 17.08
N THR A 239 0.42 -9.66 16.25
CA THR A 239 1.87 -9.70 16.42
C THR A 239 2.48 -8.29 16.43
N ASP A 240 2.11 -7.46 15.44
CA ASP A 240 2.55 -6.07 15.33
C ASP A 240 2.05 -5.23 16.51
N LEU A 241 0.80 -5.46 16.93
CA LEU A 241 0.21 -4.70 18.03
C LEU A 241 0.95 -4.95 19.36
N ARG A 242 1.41 -6.18 19.61
CA ARG A 242 2.27 -6.50 20.77
C ARG A 242 3.62 -5.75 20.74
N GLN A 243 4.08 -5.35 19.56
CA GLN A 243 5.28 -4.54 19.36
C GLN A 243 4.98 -3.03 19.32
N GLY A 244 3.73 -2.63 19.59
CA GLY A 244 3.31 -1.23 19.57
C GLY A 244 3.06 -0.66 18.17
N VAL A 245 2.71 -1.51 17.19
CA VAL A 245 2.42 -1.11 15.81
C VAL A 245 0.99 -1.54 15.42
N LEU A 246 0.21 -0.58 14.91
CA LEU A 246 -1.10 -0.83 14.32
C LEU A 246 -0.91 -1.16 12.83
N SER A 247 -0.89 -2.45 12.49
CA SER A 247 -0.92 -2.90 11.10
C SER A 247 -2.36 -3.03 10.60
N ILE A 248 -2.83 -2.00 9.93
CA ILE A 248 -4.23 -1.82 9.53
C ILE A 248 -4.59 -2.79 8.41
N SER A 249 -5.70 -3.51 8.63
CA SER A 249 -6.33 -4.45 7.70
C SER A 249 -5.59 -5.76 7.44
N GLY A 250 -4.56 -6.07 8.24
CA GLY A 250 -3.79 -7.31 8.13
C GLY A 250 -3.46 -7.69 6.68
N THR A 251 -4.19 -8.68 6.15
CA THR A 251 -4.01 -9.26 4.81
C THR A 251 -4.26 -8.31 3.63
N SER A 252 -5.21 -7.36 3.72
CA SER A 252 -5.54 -6.50 2.56
C SER A 252 -4.71 -5.23 2.50
N ARG A 253 -3.93 -4.90 3.54
CA ARG A 253 -3.09 -3.70 3.64
C ARG A 253 -3.75 -2.41 3.13
N ARG A 254 -5.06 -2.27 3.36
CA ARG A 254 -5.86 -1.14 2.87
C ARG A 254 -6.49 -0.37 4.01
N VAL A 255 -6.24 0.93 4.07
CA VAL A 255 -6.84 1.81 5.08
C VAL A 255 -8.20 2.30 4.57
N GLY A 256 -8.26 2.69 3.30
CA GLY A 256 -9.44 3.21 2.62
C GLY A 256 -10.52 2.18 2.32
N SER A 257 -11.61 2.64 1.72
CA SER A 257 -12.67 1.78 1.20
C SER A 257 -12.74 1.92 -0.32
N PRO A 258 -12.91 0.82 -1.08
CA PRO A 258 -12.88 0.90 -2.53
C PRO A 258 -13.80 1.97 -3.09
N GLY A 259 -13.28 2.80 -3.99
CA GLY A 259 -14.00 3.90 -4.62
C GLY A 259 -13.80 5.27 -3.99
N ASP A 260 -13.03 5.40 -2.91
CA ASP A 260 -12.61 6.72 -2.38
C ASP A 260 -11.80 7.50 -3.43
N GLU A 261 -11.07 6.77 -4.28
CA GLU A 261 -10.18 7.30 -5.33
C GLU A 261 -10.94 7.95 -6.49
N ARG A 262 -12.27 7.73 -6.54
CA ARG A 262 -13.18 8.34 -7.52
C ARG A 262 -13.53 9.79 -7.18
N VAL A 263 -13.34 10.19 -5.92
CA VAL A 263 -13.67 11.54 -5.47
C VAL A 263 -12.80 12.56 -6.20
N GLY A 264 -13.42 13.65 -6.65
CA GLY A 264 -12.76 14.68 -7.46
C GLY A 264 -12.84 14.45 -8.97
N LEU A 265 -13.19 13.24 -9.42
CA LEU A 265 -13.41 12.93 -10.84
C LEU A 265 -14.85 13.24 -11.27
N THR A 266 -15.04 13.52 -12.56
CA THR A 266 -16.38 13.63 -13.14
C THR A 266 -16.98 12.25 -13.42
N PRO A 267 -18.32 12.12 -13.50
CA PRO A 267 -18.97 10.87 -13.88
C PRO A 267 -18.44 10.31 -15.22
N GLU A 268 -18.17 11.18 -16.19
CA GLU A 268 -17.66 10.79 -17.51
C GLU A 268 -16.25 10.20 -17.42
N GLN A 269 -15.39 10.77 -16.58
CA GLN A 269 -14.04 10.24 -16.33
C GLN A 269 -14.10 8.86 -15.65
N ILE A 270 -14.97 8.70 -14.65
CA ILE A 270 -15.18 7.43 -13.96
C ILE A 270 -15.67 6.37 -14.94
N ASP A 271 -16.72 6.66 -15.71
CA ASP A 271 -17.32 5.72 -16.64
C ASP A 271 -16.36 5.35 -17.77
N ALA A 272 -15.56 6.30 -18.27
CA ALA A 272 -14.54 6.05 -19.26
C ALA A 272 -13.45 5.10 -18.73
N ALA A 273 -12.96 5.34 -17.52
CA ALA A 273 -11.95 4.47 -16.88
C ALA A 273 -12.48 3.06 -16.63
N VAL A 274 -13.72 2.92 -16.14
CA VAL A 274 -14.36 1.62 -15.91
C VAL A 274 -14.56 0.87 -17.23
N ARG A 275 -15.05 1.54 -18.29
CA ARG A 275 -15.20 0.91 -19.61
C ARG A 275 -13.86 0.45 -20.17
N ALA A 276 -12.84 1.30 -20.12
CA ALA A 276 -11.50 0.96 -20.62
C ALA A 276 -10.93 -0.27 -19.91
N PHE A 277 -11.07 -0.35 -18.59
CA PHE A 277 -10.63 -1.50 -17.80
C PHE A 277 -11.42 -2.77 -18.11
N HIS A 278 -12.75 -2.68 -18.27
CA HIS A 278 -13.55 -3.84 -18.67
C HIS A 278 -13.18 -4.38 -20.05
N GLU A 279 -12.89 -3.51 -21.01
CA GLU A 279 -12.40 -3.94 -22.34
C GLU A 279 -11.00 -4.55 -22.26
N GLU A 280 -10.11 -4.03 -21.40
CA GLU A 280 -8.82 -4.65 -21.10
C GLU A 280 -8.99 -6.07 -20.55
N CYS A 281 -9.89 -6.27 -19.56
CA CYS A 281 -10.20 -7.58 -19.01
C CYS A 281 -10.74 -8.56 -20.07
N LYS A 282 -11.68 -8.12 -20.91
CA LYS A 282 -12.23 -8.95 -22.00
C LYS A 282 -11.15 -9.37 -23.00
N ARG A 283 -10.27 -8.46 -23.40
CA ARG A 283 -9.15 -8.74 -24.32
C ARG A 283 -8.21 -9.81 -23.76
N GLU A 284 -8.10 -9.87 -22.45
CA GLU A 284 -7.24 -10.82 -21.71
C GLU A 284 -7.96 -12.13 -21.34
N GLY A 285 -9.23 -12.28 -21.69
CA GLY A 285 -10.03 -13.45 -21.33
C GLY A 285 -10.26 -13.59 -19.82
N ARG A 286 -10.19 -12.49 -19.07
CA ARG A 286 -10.45 -12.45 -17.62
C ARG A 286 -11.75 -11.73 -17.31
N GLU A 287 -12.45 -12.17 -16.28
CA GLU A 287 -13.58 -11.42 -15.75
C GLU A 287 -13.11 -10.22 -14.91
N PRO A 288 -13.76 -9.04 -15.02
CA PRO A 288 -13.45 -7.91 -14.15
C PRO A 288 -13.69 -8.27 -12.68
N PRO A 289 -12.76 -7.95 -11.76
CA PRO A 289 -12.96 -8.19 -10.34
C PRO A 289 -14.14 -7.37 -9.80
N LYS A 290 -14.82 -7.91 -8.77
CA LYS A 290 -15.92 -7.21 -8.06
C LYS A 290 -15.49 -5.83 -7.53
N THR A 291 -14.24 -5.74 -7.09
CA THR A 291 -13.63 -4.50 -6.61
C THR A 291 -12.61 -4.03 -7.63
N LEU A 292 -12.86 -2.88 -8.23
CA LEU A 292 -11.97 -2.29 -9.23
C LEU A 292 -10.67 -1.80 -8.58
N PRO A 293 -9.51 -1.99 -9.25
CA PRO A 293 -8.23 -1.60 -8.68
C PRO A 293 -8.09 -0.06 -8.67
N PRO A 294 -7.56 0.54 -7.59
CA PRO A 294 -7.41 1.99 -7.46
C PRO A 294 -6.69 2.67 -8.63
N ARG A 295 -5.70 1.99 -9.22
CA ARG A 295 -4.88 2.50 -10.33
C ARG A 295 -5.70 3.03 -11.50
N ILE A 296 -6.85 2.41 -11.83
CA ILE A 296 -7.66 2.87 -12.99
C ILE A 296 -8.22 4.28 -12.77
N PHE A 297 -8.38 4.69 -11.51
CA PHE A 297 -8.79 6.04 -11.16
C PHE A 297 -7.59 6.96 -10.98
N CYS A 298 -6.50 6.48 -10.37
CA CYS A 298 -5.28 7.26 -10.18
C CYS A 298 -4.55 7.57 -11.48
N GLU A 299 -4.71 6.75 -12.52
CA GLU A 299 -4.02 6.91 -13.81
C GLU A 299 -4.76 7.80 -14.82
N ILE A 300 -5.89 8.41 -14.43
CA ILE A 300 -6.65 9.30 -15.31
C ILE A 300 -5.84 10.56 -15.62
N PRO A 301 -5.55 10.86 -16.90
CA PRO A 301 -4.80 12.05 -17.28
C PRO A 301 -5.49 13.34 -16.80
N GLY A 302 -4.70 14.26 -16.23
CA GLY A 302 -5.18 15.56 -15.77
C GLY A 302 -5.98 15.54 -14.46
N ARG A 303 -6.12 14.39 -13.78
CA ARG A 303 -6.68 14.39 -12.42
C ARG A 303 -5.74 15.14 -11.46
N ARG A 304 -6.31 15.80 -10.47
CA ARG A 304 -5.52 16.33 -9.35
C ARG A 304 -5.06 15.18 -8.44
N PRO A 305 -3.92 15.34 -7.74
CA PRO A 305 -3.61 14.47 -6.63
C PRO A 305 -4.70 14.58 -5.56
N LEU A 306 -5.07 13.44 -4.99
CA LEU A 306 -6.09 13.34 -3.97
C LEU A 306 -5.46 12.79 -2.69
N ILE A 307 -5.50 13.58 -1.61
CA ILE A 307 -5.20 13.09 -0.27
C ILE A 307 -6.51 12.83 0.48
N ILE A 308 -6.59 11.67 1.12
CA ILE A 308 -7.78 11.21 1.83
C ILE A 308 -7.38 11.02 3.29
N LEU A 309 -7.88 11.86 4.19
CA LEU A 309 -7.77 11.66 5.62
C LEU A 309 -8.98 10.88 6.13
N ARG A 310 -8.74 9.94 7.03
CA ARG A 310 -9.81 9.18 7.69
C ARG A 310 -9.43 8.75 9.09
N PHE A 311 -10.45 8.55 9.91
CA PHE A 311 -10.28 7.84 11.17
C PHE A 311 -10.41 6.34 10.95
N VAL A 312 -9.52 5.58 11.56
CA VAL A 312 -9.58 4.13 11.64
C VAL A 312 -9.92 3.77 13.07
N ASP A 313 -10.95 2.95 13.25
CA ASP A 313 -11.30 2.33 14.52
C ASP A 313 -10.69 0.92 14.54
N PRO A 314 -9.55 0.72 15.20
CA PRO A 314 -8.85 -0.56 15.19
C PRO A 314 -9.65 -1.61 15.96
N THR A 315 -10.06 -2.66 15.27
CA THR A 315 -10.64 -3.87 15.87
C THR A 315 -9.52 -4.72 16.45
N ILE A 316 -9.39 -4.68 17.76
CA ILE A 316 -8.33 -5.37 18.50
C ILE A 316 -8.76 -6.80 18.83
N PRO A 317 -7.83 -7.79 18.76
CA PRO A 317 -8.08 -9.14 19.24
C PRO A 317 -8.53 -9.17 20.70
N ASP A 318 -9.32 -10.18 21.09
CA ASP A 318 -9.78 -10.35 22.47
C ASP A 318 -8.64 -10.82 23.39
N ASP A 319 -7.76 -9.87 23.76
CA ASP A 319 -6.66 -10.05 24.72
C ASP A 319 -6.71 -8.91 25.76
N PRO A 320 -6.89 -9.22 27.06
CA PRO A 320 -7.00 -8.22 28.12
C PRO A 320 -5.73 -7.37 28.32
N LYS A 321 -4.58 -7.78 27.75
CA LYS A 321 -3.33 -7.01 27.77
C LYS A 321 -3.27 -5.96 26.65
N LEU A 322 -4.11 -6.08 25.62
CA LEU A 322 -4.16 -5.16 24.49
C LEU A 322 -5.27 -4.13 24.74
N LYS A 323 -4.97 -2.85 24.51
CA LYS A 323 -5.92 -1.76 24.69
C LYS A 323 -6.13 -1.01 23.39
N SER A 324 -7.38 -0.61 23.15
CA SER A 324 -7.69 0.26 22.02
C SER A 324 -7.06 1.64 22.20
N PRO A 325 -6.30 2.13 21.19
CA PRO A 325 -5.86 3.52 21.17
C PRO A 325 -7.01 4.49 20.86
N GLY A 326 -8.22 3.99 20.58
CA GLY A 326 -9.32 4.76 20.02
C GLY A 326 -9.15 5.00 18.53
N ASN A 327 -9.88 5.98 17.99
CA ASN A 327 -9.79 6.35 16.59
C ASN A 327 -8.41 6.92 16.24
N VAL A 328 -7.79 6.35 15.21
CA VAL A 328 -6.47 6.76 14.72
C VAL A 328 -6.61 7.45 13.37
N LEU A 329 -5.95 8.61 13.22
CA LEU A 329 -5.90 9.30 11.94
C LEU A 329 -4.93 8.60 10.99
N ALA A 330 -5.41 8.28 9.80
CA ALA A 330 -4.63 7.68 8.72
C ALA A 330 -4.87 8.45 7.42
N TRP A 331 -3.93 8.36 6.48
CA TRP A 331 -4.07 8.99 5.17
C TRP A 331 -3.87 7.98 4.02
N SER A 332 -4.50 8.27 2.89
CA SER A 332 -4.13 7.70 1.59
C SER A 332 -3.87 8.83 0.60
N ILE A 333 -2.94 8.64 -0.33
CA ILE A 333 -2.68 9.56 -1.43
C ILE A 333 -2.83 8.80 -2.74
N CYS A 334 -3.69 9.29 -3.61
CA CYS A 334 -3.78 8.85 -4.99
C CYS A 334 -3.01 9.86 -5.85
N PHE A 335 -1.85 9.44 -6.34
CA PHE A 335 -0.99 10.25 -7.21
C PHE A 335 -1.44 10.13 -8.67
N PRO A 336 -1.52 11.25 -9.40
CA PRO A 336 -1.81 11.23 -10.84
C PRO A 336 -0.65 10.61 -11.64
N PRO A 337 -0.83 10.35 -12.94
CA PRO A 337 0.29 10.15 -13.85
C PRO A 337 1.28 11.32 -13.78
N SER A 338 2.55 11.03 -14.04
CA SER A 338 3.61 12.03 -13.98
C SER A 338 4.60 11.83 -15.13
N ASP A 339 4.89 12.91 -15.84
CA ASP A 339 5.93 12.97 -16.87
C ASP A 339 7.26 13.51 -16.29
N VAL A 340 7.20 14.18 -15.13
CA VAL A 340 8.37 14.72 -14.43
C VAL A 340 9.28 13.59 -13.95
N GLN A 341 10.55 13.63 -14.35
CA GLN A 341 11.58 12.64 -13.98
C GLN A 341 11.16 11.19 -14.27
N GLY A 342 10.34 10.99 -15.32
CA GLY A 342 9.79 9.67 -15.66
C GLY A 342 8.88 9.09 -14.57
N GLY A 343 8.25 9.94 -13.76
CA GLY A 343 7.38 9.54 -12.65
C GLY A 343 8.11 8.97 -11.44
N THR A 344 9.42 9.20 -11.31
CA THR A 344 10.27 8.67 -10.23
C THR A 344 10.98 9.76 -9.43
N VAL A 345 11.53 9.40 -8.27
CA VAL A 345 12.56 10.16 -7.53
C VAL A 345 13.67 9.24 -7.04
N GLU A 346 14.88 9.77 -6.86
CA GLU A 346 15.96 9.05 -6.20
C GLU A 346 15.78 9.08 -4.68
N TYR A 347 15.82 7.91 -4.08
CA TYR A 347 15.61 7.68 -2.66
C TYR A 347 16.73 6.80 -2.12
N VAL A 348 17.43 7.29 -1.10
CA VAL A 348 18.58 6.60 -0.51
C VAL A 348 18.12 5.78 0.69
N VAL A 349 18.39 4.48 0.64
CA VAL A 349 18.16 3.56 1.76
C VAL A 349 19.50 3.08 2.29
N ASN A 350 19.66 3.07 3.62
CA ASN A 350 20.84 2.56 4.29
C ASN A 350 20.59 1.16 4.88
N THR A 351 21.65 0.46 5.30
CA THR A 351 21.55 -0.93 5.75
C THR A 351 20.76 -1.14 7.04
N ILE A 352 20.66 -0.13 7.92
CA ILE A 352 19.86 -0.21 9.15
C ILE A 352 18.38 -0.15 8.79
N ARG A 353 18.03 0.85 7.98
CA ARG A 353 16.69 1.06 7.43
C ARG A 353 16.21 -0.15 6.63
N MET A 354 17.11 -0.83 5.92
CA MET A 354 16.83 -2.10 5.26
C MET A 354 16.44 -3.22 6.22
N ARG A 355 17.13 -3.37 7.36
CA ARG A 355 16.78 -4.38 8.36
C ARG A 355 15.47 -4.07 9.07
N GLU A 356 15.19 -2.79 9.33
CA GLU A 356 13.91 -2.35 9.89
C GLU A 356 12.74 -2.64 8.93
N MET A 357 12.95 -2.52 7.61
CA MET A 357 11.93 -2.78 6.58
C MET A 357 11.70 -4.27 6.31
N PHE A 358 12.74 -5.10 6.36
CA PHE A 358 12.71 -6.48 5.87
C PHE A 358 13.07 -7.54 6.90
N GLY A 359 13.35 -7.15 8.15
CA GLY A 359 13.83 -8.02 9.22
C GLY A 359 15.30 -8.46 9.04
N GLU A 360 15.84 -9.08 10.08
CA GLU A 360 17.05 -9.89 9.98
C GLU A 360 16.68 -11.34 9.65
N GLU A 361 17.53 -12.03 8.90
CA GLU A 361 17.36 -13.46 8.62
C GLU A 361 17.51 -14.23 9.94
N GLU A 362 16.58 -15.14 10.27
CA GLU A 362 16.97 -16.30 11.06
C GLU A 362 17.97 -17.07 10.17
N ILE A 363 19.25 -16.93 10.49
CA ILE A 363 20.29 -17.76 9.88
C ILE A 363 19.93 -19.20 10.26
N GLU A 364 19.40 -19.96 9.30
CA GLU A 364 19.19 -21.39 9.44
C GLU A 364 20.58 -22.02 9.68
N GLU A 365 20.86 -22.45 10.91
CA GLU A 365 21.89 -23.47 11.13
C GLU A 365 21.45 -24.68 10.30
N GLU A 366 22.20 -24.98 9.23
CA GLU A 366 22.05 -26.24 8.53
C GLU A 366 22.08 -27.35 9.58
N ALA A 367 20.96 -28.06 9.73
CA ALA A 367 20.93 -29.27 10.51
C ALA A 367 22.03 -30.16 9.95
N ARG A 368 23.13 -30.30 10.71
CA ARG A 368 24.22 -31.21 10.37
C ARG A 368 23.57 -32.56 10.17
N GLY A 369 23.57 -33.03 8.92
CA GLY A 369 23.05 -34.34 8.58
C GLY A 369 23.66 -35.37 9.52
N ASP A 370 22.83 -36.32 9.96
CA ASP A 370 23.31 -37.42 10.80
C ASP A 370 24.55 -38.04 10.13
N PRO A 371 25.68 -38.16 10.84
CA PRO A 371 26.80 -38.92 10.32
C PRO A 371 26.36 -40.39 10.19
N GLU A 372 26.55 -40.93 8.99
CA GLU A 372 26.24 -42.32 8.61
C GLU A 372 26.74 -43.38 9.60
#